data_AF-A0A2N2U1U0-F1
#
_entry.id   AF-A0A2N2U1U0-F1
#
_cell.length_a   1.000
_cell.length_b   1.000
_cell.length_c   1.000
_cell.angle_alpha   90.00
_cell.angle_beta   90.00
_cell.angle_gamma   90.00
#
_symmetry.space_group_name_H-M   'P 1'
#
loop_
_entity.id
_entity.type
_entity.pdbx_description
1 polymer ?
#
loop_
_entity_poly.entity_id
_entity_poly.type
_entity_poly.pdbx_seq_one_letter_code
_entity_poly.pdbx_strand_id
1 'polypeptide(L)'
;MNPSSLLQLPLRYKPWHGRHLRLVLQDIAGTARQREHDHRTNLRGAIDWLCRAQDIRNSQSDSGGVAAGWSFEDGWLPSYPETTGYIIETFIAAA
;
A
#
# COMPACT_ATOMS: atom_id res chain seq x y z
N MET A 1 -5.68 27.12 -6.04
CA MET A 1 -5.36 25.98 -6.93
C MET A 1 -5.48 26.45 -8.37
N ASN A 2 -4.46 26.21 -9.20
CA ASN A 2 -4.55 26.51 -10.62
C ASN A 2 -5.41 25.43 -11.31
N PRO A 3 -6.53 25.75 -11.98
CA PRO A 3 -7.41 24.75 -12.58
C PRO A 3 -6.72 23.84 -13.61
N SER A 4 -5.61 24.28 -14.20
CA SER A 4 -4.81 23.45 -15.11
C SER A 4 -4.18 22.22 -14.44
N SER A 5 -3.95 22.24 -13.12
CA SER A 5 -3.38 21.09 -12.41
C SER A 5 -4.35 19.91 -12.33
N LEU A 6 -5.66 20.16 -12.41
CA LEU A 6 -6.69 19.12 -12.42
C LEU A 6 -6.60 18.26 -13.68
N LEU A 7 -6.22 18.86 -14.82
CA LEU A 7 -6.07 18.16 -16.09
C LEU A 7 -4.88 17.18 -16.08
N GLN A 8 -3.90 17.38 -15.20
CA GLN A 8 -2.73 16.51 -15.09
C GLN A 8 -2.93 15.34 -14.12
N LEU A 9 -4.00 15.32 -13.32
CA LEU A 9 -4.24 14.28 -12.31
C LEU A 9 -4.34 12.86 -12.88
N PRO A 10 -5.03 12.61 -14.01
CA PRO A 10 -5.06 11.28 -14.59
C PRO A 10 -3.67 10.81 -15.01
N LEU A 11 -2.82 11.72 -15.51
CA LEU A 11 -1.44 11.40 -15.88
C LEU A 11 -0.58 11.04 -14.66
N ARG A 12 -0.77 11.78 -13.56
CA ARG A 12 -0.05 11.58 -12.30
C ARG A 12 -0.44 10.27 -11.61
N TYR A 13 -1.74 9.99 -11.46
CA TYR A 13 -2.25 8.84 -10.69
C TYR A 13 -2.56 7.61 -11.53
N LYS A 14 -2.44 7.72 -12.86
CA LYS A 14 -2.41 6.60 -13.81
C LYS A 14 -3.56 5.60 -13.60
N PRO A 15 -4.85 6.02 -13.61
CA PRO A 15 -5.98 5.16 -13.26
C PRO A 15 -6.18 3.98 -14.22
N TRP A 16 -5.58 4.02 -15.41
CA TRP A 16 -5.61 2.94 -16.40
C TRP A 16 -4.81 1.70 -15.99
N HIS A 17 -3.94 1.76 -14.97
CA HIS A 17 -3.33 0.55 -14.43
C HIS A 17 -4.42 -0.34 -13.84
N GLY A 18 -4.45 -1.62 -14.22
CA GLY A 18 -5.51 -2.54 -13.79
C GLY A 18 -5.71 -2.62 -12.27
N ARG A 19 -4.63 -2.48 -11.49
CA ARG A 19 -4.72 -2.37 -10.01
C ARG A 19 -5.43 -1.09 -9.56
N HIS A 20 -5.11 0.05 -10.16
CA HIS A 20 -5.69 1.34 -9.78
C HIS A 20 -7.18 1.36 -10.12
N LEU A 21 -7.54 0.93 -11.34
CA LEU A 21 -8.92 0.80 -11.75
C LEU A 21 -9.70 -0.12 -10.80
N ARG A 22 -9.13 -1.28 -10.45
CA ARG A 22 -9.77 -2.21 -9.52
C ARG A 22 -10.01 -1.59 -8.15
N LEU A 23 -9.03 -0.89 -7.58
CA LEU A 23 -9.17 -0.24 -6.28
C LEU A 23 -10.24 0.85 -6.30
N VAL A 24 -10.28 1.67 -7.36
CA VAL A 24 -11.30 2.72 -7.53
C VAL A 24 -12.69 2.11 -7.70
N LEU A 25 -12.84 1.05 -8.51
CA LEU A 25 -14.12 0.36 -8.67
C LEU A 25 -14.60 -0.29 -7.37
N GLN A 26 -13.68 -0.89 -6.60
CA GLN A 26 -13.98 -1.43 -5.29
C GLN A 26 -14.46 -0.33 -4.33
N ASP A 27 -13.79 0.81 -4.31
CA ASP A 27 -14.19 1.95 -3.48
C ASP A 27 -15.59 2.46 -3.85
N ILE A 28 -15.86 2.66 -5.14
CA ILE A 28 -17.18 3.06 -5.66
C ILE A 28 -18.26 2.02 -5.32
N ALA A 29 -17.95 0.72 -5.40
CA ALA A 29 -18.85 -0.36 -5.02
C ALA A 29 -19.11 -0.44 -3.50
N GLY A 30 -18.53 0.47 -2.70
CA GLY A 30 -18.73 0.53 -1.26
C GLY A 30 -17.81 -0.40 -0.47
N THR A 31 -16.77 -0.96 -1.09
CA THR A 31 -15.82 -1.85 -0.40
C THR A 31 -14.95 -1.10 0.62
N ALA A 32 -14.88 0.23 0.58
CA ALA A 32 -14.28 0.99 1.69
C ALA A 32 -15.22 1.17 2.88
N ARG A 33 -16.52 0.91 2.72
CA ARG A 33 -17.54 0.97 3.78
C ARG A 33 -17.75 -0.41 4.40
N GLN A 34 -16.67 -1.14 4.64
CA GLN A 34 -16.74 -2.47 5.27
C GLN A 34 -17.29 -2.34 6.69
N ARG A 35 -17.92 -3.41 7.16
CA ARG A 35 -18.35 -3.51 8.55
C ARG A 35 -17.10 -3.44 9.44
N GLU A 36 -17.20 -2.74 10.56
CA GLU A 36 -16.16 -2.78 11.58
C GLU A 36 -15.99 -4.22 12.09
N HIS A 37 -14.76 -4.73 11.99
CA HIS A 37 -14.38 -6.02 12.52
C HIS A 37 -13.73 -5.87 13.90
N ASP A 38 -13.62 -6.97 14.63
CA ASP A 38 -12.92 -7.00 15.91
C ASP A 38 -11.43 -6.67 15.74
N HIS A 39 -10.80 -6.22 16.83
CA HIS A 39 -9.40 -5.79 16.81
C HIS A 39 -8.45 -6.85 16.25
N ARG A 40 -8.69 -8.14 16.55
CA ARG A 40 -7.82 -9.23 16.06
C ARG A 40 -7.89 -9.37 14.53
N THR A 41 -9.06 -9.22 13.93
CA THR A 41 -9.21 -9.25 12.46
C THR A 41 -8.52 -8.06 11.81
N ASN A 42 -8.68 -6.86 12.37
CA ASN A 42 -8.03 -5.66 11.84
C ASN A 42 -6.49 -5.75 11.96
N LEU A 43 -5.98 -6.24 13.08
CA LEU A 43 -4.55 -6.46 13.28
C LEU A 43 -3.99 -7.47 12.28
N ARG A 44 -4.68 -8.60 12.05
CA ARG A 44 -4.28 -9.57 11.03
C ARG A 44 -4.19 -8.93 9.64
N GLY A 45 -5.20 -8.13 9.26
CA GLY A 45 -5.18 -7.41 7.99
C GLY A 45 -4.01 -6.42 7.85
N ALA A 46 -3.60 -5.77 8.95
CA ALA A 46 -2.41 -4.92 8.98
C ALA A 46 -1.12 -5.74 8.77
N ILE A 47 -0.98 -6.88 9.45
CA ILE A 47 0.17 -7.78 9.26
C ILE A 47 0.21 -8.33 7.84
N ASP A 48 -0.93 -8.78 7.29
CA ASP A 48 -1.01 -9.28 5.91
C ASP A 48 -0.58 -8.22 4.88
N TRP A 49 -0.91 -6.95 5.14
CA TRP A 49 -0.47 -5.83 4.29
C TRP A 49 1.04 -5.60 4.39
N LEU A 50 1.62 -5.67 5.59
CA LEU A 50 3.07 -5.57 5.78
C LEU A 50 3.83 -6.73 5.13
N CYS A 51 3.33 -7.97 5.23
CA CYS A 51 3.90 -9.11 4.51
C CYS A 51 3.91 -8.87 3.00
N ARG A 52 2.79 -8.39 2.44
CA ARG A 52 2.73 -8.03 1.02
C ARG A 52 3.71 -6.91 0.65
N ALA A 53 3.90 -5.92 1.53
CA ALA A 53 4.84 -4.82 1.34
C ALA A 53 6.31 -5.30 1.34
N GLN A 54 6.62 -6.40 2.02
CA GLN A 54 7.91 -7.08 1.94
C GLN A 54 8.01 -7.94 0.66
N ASP A 55 6.99 -8.76 0.38
CA ASP A 55 7.01 -9.71 -0.73
C ASP A 55 7.23 -9.05 -2.10
N ILE A 56 6.66 -7.86 -2.29
CA ILE A 56 6.83 -7.10 -3.53
C ILE A 56 8.28 -6.64 -3.76
N ARG A 57 9.11 -6.61 -2.70
CA ARG A 57 10.55 -6.28 -2.79
C ARG A 57 11.42 -7.49 -3.14
N ASN A 58 10.91 -8.72 -3.10
CA ASN A 58 11.71 -9.93 -3.34
C ASN A 58 12.43 -9.95 -4.70
N SER A 59 11.84 -9.33 -5.73
CA SER A 59 12.43 -9.23 -7.07
C SER A 59 13.19 -7.92 -7.31
N GLN A 60 13.52 -7.18 -6.25
CA GLN A 60 14.17 -5.87 -6.32
C GLN A 60 15.57 -5.92 -5.69
N SER A 61 16.40 -4.91 -5.96
CA SER A 61 17.78 -4.84 -5.45
C SER A 61 17.89 -4.74 -3.92
N ASP A 62 16.81 -4.31 -3.28
CA ASP A 62 16.63 -4.11 -1.85
C ASP A 62 15.75 -5.21 -1.23
N SER A 63 15.82 -6.42 -1.80
CA SER A 63 15.12 -7.61 -1.28
C SER A 63 15.43 -7.87 0.20
N GLY A 64 14.43 -8.35 0.92
CA GLY A 64 14.46 -8.54 2.38
C GLY A 64 13.94 -7.33 3.16
N GLY A 65 13.93 -6.13 2.58
CA GLY A 65 13.33 -4.94 3.16
C GLY A 65 11.82 -4.83 2.95
N VAL A 66 11.17 -3.97 3.73
CA VAL A 66 9.74 -3.67 3.58
C VAL A 66 9.58 -2.35 2.83
N ALA A 67 8.70 -2.32 1.82
CA ALA A 67 8.44 -1.10 1.05
C ALA A 67 8.04 0.07 1.97
N ALA A 68 8.67 1.24 1.77
CA ALA A 68 8.43 2.42 2.61
C ALA A 68 7.00 2.98 2.53
N GLY A 69 6.29 2.65 1.47
CA GLY A 69 4.93 3.12 1.24
C GLY A 69 4.40 2.70 -0.11
N TRP A 70 3.13 3.04 -0.33
CA TRP A 70 2.48 2.86 -1.62
C TRP A 70 1.58 4.06 -1.95
N SER A 71 1.66 4.56 -3.18
CA SER A 71 0.76 5.61 -3.69
C SER A 71 0.28 5.27 -5.10
N PHE A 72 -0.82 5.90 -5.55
CA PHE A 72 -1.27 5.81 -6.95
C PHE A 72 -0.26 6.46 -7.93
N GLU A 73 0.58 7.37 -7.44
CA GLU A 73 1.57 8.07 -8.25
C GLU A 73 2.82 7.23 -8.46
N ASP A 74 3.40 6.75 -7.36
CA ASP A 74 4.73 6.14 -7.33
C ASP A 74 4.68 4.61 -7.28
N GLY A 75 3.51 4.03 -6.99
CA GLY A 75 3.41 2.61 -6.71
C GLY A 75 4.12 2.27 -5.41
N TRP A 76 4.76 1.09 -5.34
CA TRP A 76 5.51 0.65 -4.16
C TRP A 76 6.87 1.33 -4.12
N LEU A 77 7.13 2.06 -3.04
CA LEU A 77 8.42 2.71 -2.84
C LEU A 77 9.51 1.68 -2.51
N PRO A 78 10.79 2.02 -2.76
CA PRO A 78 11.91 1.25 -2.24
C PRO A 78 11.83 1.08 -0.73
N SER A 79 12.38 -0.03 -0.24
CA SER A 79 12.64 -0.23 1.18
C SER A 79 13.88 0.58 1.59
N TYR A 80 13.97 0.88 2.88
CA TYR A 80 15.18 1.42 3.48
C TYR A 80 15.35 0.91 4.92
N PRO A 81 16.59 0.90 5.45
CA PRO A 81 16.90 0.23 6.72
C PRO A 81 16.05 0.70 7.89
N GLU A 82 15.79 2.01 8.00
CA GLU A 82 15.09 2.55 9.15
C GLU A 82 13.60 2.17 9.20
N THR A 83 12.84 2.32 8.10
CA THR A 83 11.44 1.82 8.06
C THR A 83 11.38 0.31 8.25
N THR A 84 12.30 -0.43 7.62
CA THR A 84 12.36 -1.89 7.78
C THR A 84 12.62 -2.27 9.23
N GLY A 85 13.54 -1.57 9.90
CA GLY A 85 13.91 -1.82 11.29
C GLY A 85 12.73 -1.72 12.26
N TYR A 86 11.94 -0.65 12.17
CA TYR A 86 10.77 -0.48 13.05
C TYR A 86 9.63 -1.48 12.73
N ILE A 87 9.53 -1.94 11.48
CA ILE A 87 8.54 -2.94 11.08
C ILE A 87 8.92 -4.35 11.58
N ILE A 88 10.21 -4.69 11.66
CA ILE A 88 10.67 -5.99 12.20
C ILE A 88 10.14 -6.21 13.62
N GLU A 89 10.20 -5.20 14.50
CA GLU A 89 9.65 -5.28 15.86
C GLU A 89 8.14 -5.57 15.84
N THR A 90 7.41 -5.05 14.86
CA THR A 90 5.98 -5.33 14.67
C THR A 90 5.74 -6.79 14.29
N PHE A 91 6.56 -7.36 13.40
CA PHE A 91 6.45 -8.78 13.04
C PHE A 91 6.79 -9.71 14.21
N ILE A 92 7.83 -9.38 14.99
CA ILE A 92 8.22 -10.17 16.18
C ILE A 92 7.07 -10.21 17.19
N ALA A 93 6.39 -9.08 17.42
CA ALA A 93 5.25 -9.02 18.33
C ALA A 93 4.00 -9.78 17.80
N ALA A 94 3.91 -9.98 16.49
CA ALA A 94 2.78 -10.66 15.84
C ALA A 94 2.95 -12.18 15.69
N ALA A 95 4.17 -12.70 15.85
CA ALA A 95 4.53 -14.13 15.77
C ALA A 95 4.11 -14.92 17.02
#